data_AF-A0A7Y9W7H5-F1
#
_entry.id   AF-A0A7Y9W7H5-F1
#
_cell.length_a   1.000
_cell.length_b   1.000
_cell.length_c   1.000
_cell.angle_alpha   90.00
_cell.angle_beta   90.00
_cell.angle_gamma   90.00
#
_symmetry.space_group_name_H-M   'P 1'
#
loop_
_entity.id
_entity.type
_entity.pdbx_description
1 polymer ?
#
loop_
_entity_poly.entity_id
_entity_poly.type
_entity_poly.pdbx_seq_one_letter_code
_entity_poly.pdbx_strand_id
1 'polypeptide(L)' 'MRQVRLLKTAAVVGGAILAMTSEQASAQSSITLYGMADVSVRYLTYSNAKNDRRLFMTNGAITNSRWGYAVRKTWAAV' A
#
# COMPACT_ATOMS: atom_id res chain seq x y z
N MET A 1 -46.88 -17.37 -33.01
CA MET A 1 -45.78 -18.28 -32.56
C MET A 1 -44.37 -17.85 -33.00
N ARG A 2 -44.17 -17.28 -34.20
CA ARG A 2 -42.85 -16.89 -34.74
C ARG A 2 -42.15 -15.76 -33.96
N GLN A 3 -42.91 -14.75 -33.52
CA GLN A 3 -42.42 -13.63 -32.70
C GLN A 3 -41.85 -14.05 -31.34
N VAL A 4 -42.48 -15.02 -30.67
CA VAL A 4 -42.06 -15.48 -29.33
C VAL A 4 -40.73 -16.25 -29.38
N ARG A 5 -40.43 -16.91 -30.52
CA ARG A 5 -39.14 -17.57 -30.76
C ARG A 5 -38.02 -16.55 -31.04
N LEU A 6 -38.33 -15.48 -31.75
CA LEU A 6 -37.41 -14.36 -32.01
C LEU A 6 -37.05 -13.61 -30.72
N LEU A 7 -38.03 -13.38 -29.85
CA LEU A 7 -37.83 -12.69 -28.58
C LEU A 7 -36.97 -13.53 -27.60
N LYS A 8 -37.20 -14.85 -27.53
CA LYS A 8 -36.39 -15.76 -26.70
C LYS A 8 -34.94 -15.86 -27.18
N THR A 9 -34.72 -15.90 -28.49
CA THR A 9 -33.36 -15.94 -29.05
C THR A 9 -32.63 -14.61 -28.85
N ALA A 10 -33.31 -13.48 -29.02
CA ALA A 10 -32.76 -12.17 -28.69
C ALA A 10 -32.36 -12.04 -27.20
N ALA A 11 -33.17 -12.58 -26.28
CA ALA A 11 -32.85 -12.58 -24.86
C ALA A 11 -31.62 -13.44 -24.51
N VAL A 12 -31.47 -14.61 -25.14
CA VAL A 12 -30.29 -15.48 -24.95
C VAL A 12 -29.02 -14.81 -25.50
N VAL A 13 -29.10 -14.17 -26.67
CA VAL A 13 -27.97 -13.45 -27.26
C VAL A 13 -27.61 -12.22 -26.41
N GLY A 14 -28.60 -11.44 -25.97
CA GLY A 14 -28.38 -10.30 -25.09
C GLY A 14 -27.76 -10.69 -23.75
N GLY A 15 -28.23 -11.79 -23.15
CA GLY A 15 -27.66 -12.33 -21.91
C GLY A 15 -26.22 -12.85 -22.09
N ALA A 16 -25.93 -13.49 -23.22
CA ALA A 16 -24.57 -13.97 -23.54
C ALA A 16 -23.58 -12.81 -23.74
N ILE A 17 -24.01 -11.71 -24.37
CA ILE A 17 -23.17 -10.52 -24.55
C ILE A 17 -22.85 -9.88 -23.19
N LEU A 18 -23.84 -9.71 -22.32
CA LEU A 18 -23.64 -9.14 -20.98
C LEU A 18 -22.74 -10.02 -20.08
N ALA A 19 -22.79 -11.34 -20.25
CA ALA A 19 -21.92 -12.28 -19.54
C ALA A 19 -20.47 -12.28 -20.06
N MET A 20 -20.23 -11.78 -21.28
CA MET A 20 -18.88 -11.64 -21.84
C MET A 20 -18.25 -10.27 -21.53
N THR A 21 -19.07 -9.26 -21.23
CA THR A 21 -18.59 -7.92 -20.82
C THR A 21 -18.40 -7.79 -19.31
N SER A 22 -18.61 -8.84 -18.52
CA SER A 22 -18.20 -8.86 -17.10
C SER A 22 -16.67 -8.92 -17.02
N GLU A 23 -16.05 -7.76 -17.25
CA GLU A 23 -14.62 -7.57 -17.08
C GLU A 23 -14.23 -7.90 -15.64
N GLN A 24 -13.15 -8.65 -15.51
CA GLN A 24 -12.53 -8.95 -14.24
C GLN A 24 -11.92 -7.66 -13.71
N ALA A 25 -12.67 -6.91 -12.90
CA ALA A 25 -12.16 -5.78 -12.15
C ALA A 25 -11.03 -6.27 -11.22
N SER A 26 -9.80 -6.23 -11.70
CA SER A 26 -8.63 -6.62 -10.94
C SER A 26 -8.31 -5.52 -9.94
N ALA A 27 -8.48 -5.82 -8.66
CA ALA A 27 -8.08 -4.97 -7.55
C ALA A 27 -6.56 -5.04 -7.36
N GLN A 28 -5.79 -4.37 -8.23
CA GLN A 28 -4.34 -4.36 -8.07
C GLN A 28 -3.97 -3.47 -6.87
N SER A 29 -3.30 -4.08 -5.88
CA SER A 29 -2.73 -3.38 -4.74
C SER A 29 -1.22 -3.61 -4.69
N SER A 30 -0.46 -2.54 -4.46
CA SER A 30 0.99 -2.60 -4.30
C SER A 30 1.39 -2.03 -2.96
N ILE A 31 2.31 -2.71 -2.26
CA ILE A 31 2.88 -2.25 -0.99
C ILE A 31 4.34 -1.90 -1.23
N THR A 32 4.73 -0.68 -0.89
CA THR A 32 6.13 -0.25 -0.87
C THR A 32 6.58 -0.13 0.58
N LEU A 33 7.57 -0.93 0.97
CA LEU A 33 8.22 -0.81 2.28
C LEU A 33 9.35 0.22 2.20
N TYR A 34 9.43 1.09 3.19
CA TYR A 34 10.48 2.10 3.29
C TYR A 34 10.89 2.32 4.74
N GLY A 35 12.09 2.83 4.95
CA GLY A 35 12.60 3.15 6.27
C GLY A 35 13.99 3.76 6.22
N MET A 36 14.38 4.34 7.34
CA MET A 36 15.68 4.98 7.56
C MET A 36 16.19 4.53 8.93
N ALA A 37 17.43 4.05 8.98
CA ALA A 37 18.14 3.77 10.23
C ALA A 37 19.08 4.95 10.53
N ASP A 38 18.76 5.71 11.58
CA ASP A 38 19.56 6.84 12.04
C ASP A 38 20.11 6.51 13.43
N VAL A 39 21.43 6.35 13.51
CA VAL A 39 22.15 5.97 14.73
C VAL A 39 23.21 7.03 15.01
N SER A 40 23.25 7.51 16.24
CA SER A 40 24.26 8.49 16.67
C SER A 40 25.07 7.96 17.85
N VAL A 41 26.39 8.11 17.75
CA VAL A 41 27.32 7.94 18.88
C VAL A 41 27.58 9.32 19.47
N ARG A 42 27.25 9.51 20.75
CA ARG A 42 27.40 10.80 21.43
C ARG A 42 28.40 10.68 22.58
N TYR A 43 29.35 11.63 22.59
CA TYR A 43 30.23 11.87 23.72
C TYR A 43 29.74 13.11 24.48
N LEU A 44 29.50 12.98 25.77
CA LEU A 44 29.04 14.05 26.65
C LEU A 44 30.01 14.22 27.82
N THR A 45 30.52 15.44 27.97
CA THR A 45 31.18 15.94 29.18
C THR A 45 30.13 16.52 30.12
N TYR A 46 30.31 16.40 31.44
CA TYR A 46 29.32 16.84 32.45
C TYR A 46 27.96 16.11 32.35
N SER A 47 27.97 14.79 32.13
CA SER A 47 26.73 14.00 31.97
C SER A 47 25.87 13.91 33.24
N ASN A 48 26.41 14.30 34.40
CA ASN A 48 25.71 14.33 35.68
C ASN A 48 26.34 15.35 36.63
N ALA A 49 25.75 15.54 37.81
CA ALA A 49 26.25 16.45 38.85
C ALA A 49 27.64 16.07 39.40
N LYS A 50 28.13 14.86 39.13
CA LYS A 50 29.50 14.40 39.48
C LYS A 50 30.53 14.70 38.39
N ASN A 51 30.11 15.36 37.30
CA ASN A 51 30.94 15.67 36.15
C ASN A 51 31.52 14.43 35.43
N ASP A 52 30.72 13.36 35.36
CA ASP A 52 31.13 12.16 34.65
C ASP A 52 31.10 12.37 33.13
N ARG A 53 32.00 11.67 32.43
CA ARG A 53 32.07 11.63 30.96
C ARG A 53 31.37 10.37 30.47
N ARG A 54 30.51 10.49 29.46
CA ARG A 54 29.75 9.35 28.94
C ARG A 54 29.84 9.27 27.42
N LEU A 55 30.21 8.08 26.94
CA LEU A 55 30.07 7.67 25.55
C LEU A 55 28.88 6.71 25.45
N PHE A 56 27.90 7.01 24.61
CA PHE A 56 26.75 6.14 24.42
C PHE A 56 26.17 6.24 23.02
N MET A 57 25.48 5.18 22.62
CA MET A 57 24.79 5.07 21.34
C MET A 57 23.30 5.35 21.56
N THR A 58 22.71 6.15 20.68
CA THR A 58 21.29 6.55 20.79
C THR A 58 20.68 6.71 19.40
N ASN A 59 19.36 6.83 19.36
CA ASN A 59 18.64 7.13 18.14
C ASN A 59 19.12 8.48 17.59
N GLY A 60 19.42 8.51 16.28
CA GLY A 60 20.10 9.63 15.70
C GLY A 60 19.28 10.92 15.67
N ALA A 61 19.98 12.04 15.87
CA ALA A 61 19.36 13.32 16.20
C ALA A 61 18.85 14.10 14.97
N ILE A 62 19.18 13.66 13.75
CA ILE A 62 18.87 14.41 12.52
C ILE A 62 17.45 14.08 12.06
N THR A 63 17.13 12.80 11.93
CA THR A 63 15.86 12.39 11.32
C THR A 63 15.07 11.36 12.13
N ASN A 64 15.69 10.76 13.14
CA ASN A 64 15.15 9.65 13.93
C ASN A 64 14.91 8.38 13.10
N SER A 65 15.24 7.23 13.67
CA SER A 65 14.99 5.92 13.04
C SER A 65 13.50 5.66 12.85
N ARG A 66 13.09 5.33 11.63
CA ARG A 66 11.68 5.07 11.28
C ARG A 66 11.55 4.04 10.17
N TRP A 67 10.42 3.35 10.15
CA TRP A 67 10.02 2.46 9.07
C TRP A 67 8.52 2.61 8.80
N GLY A 68 8.09 2.25 7.60
CA GLY A 68 6.70 2.36 7.21
C GLY A 68 6.44 1.68 5.88
N TYR A 69 5.16 1.60 5.53
CA TYR A 69 4.71 1.05 4.26
C TYR A 69 3.71 2.00 3.61
N ALA A 70 3.78 2.10 2.29
CA ALA A 70 2.83 2.85 1.49
C ALA A 70 2.01 1.87 0.66
N VAL A 71 0.69 1.99 0.74
CA VAL A 71 -0.23 1.18 -0.07
C VAL A 71 -0.70 2.03 -1.24
N ARG A 72 -0.63 1.47 -2.44
CA ARG A 72 -1.29 2.00 -3.63
C ARG A 72 -2.40 1.05 -4.04
N LYS A 73 -3.59 1.59 -4.28
CA LYS A 73 -4.75 0.85 -4.77
C LYS A 73 -5.17 1.46 -6.10
N THR A 74 -5.10 0.69 -7.17
CA THR A 74 -5.56 1.11 -8.50
C THR A 74 -6.76 0.26 -8.87
N TRP A 75 -7.84 0.92 -9.27
CA TRP A 75 -9.04 0.26 -9.75
C TRP A 75 -9.21 0.58 -11.24
N ALA A 76 -9.58 -0.42 -12.03
CA ALA A 76 -10.10 -0.19 -13.36
C ALA A 76 -11.58 0.20 -13.23
N ALA A 77 -11.97 1.34 -13.82
CA ALA A 77 -13.37 1.71 -13.95
C ALA A 77 -13.97 0.90 -15.11
N VAL A 78 -14.98 0.11 -14.80
CA VAL A 78 -15.90 -0.53 -15.76
C VAL A 78 -17.23 0.20 -15.66
#